data_AF-A0A5S4H786-F1
#
_entry.id   AF-A0A5S4H786-F1
#
_cell.length_a   1.000
_cell.length_b   1.000
_cell.length_c   1.000
_cell.angle_alpha   90.00
_cell.angle_beta   90.00
_cell.angle_gamma   90.00
#
_symmetry.space_group_name_H-M   'P 1'
#
loop_
_entity.id
_entity.type
_entity.pdbx_description
1 polymer ?
#
loop_
_entity_poly.entity_id
_entity_poly.type
_entity_poly.pdbx_seq_one_letter_code
_entity_poly.pdbx_strand_id
1 'polypeptide(L)'
;MIRRVRGLGRARARAVVSELMGEPMGAFDELPRVRRGPLHALYAALRRRAPQMSAARPDGGVLNVGYRGRTAQVVWDGDLGVFAWDEPDGGRIGPDVEKAAEVVAAALDAPVSPGASG
;
A
#
# COMPACT_ATOMS: atom_id res chain seq x y z
N MET A 1 6.03 -25.60 17.11
CA MET A 1 6.80 -26.53 16.26
C MET A 1 6.12 -26.60 14.90
N ILE A 2 6.84 -26.28 13.80
CA ILE A 2 6.73 -26.82 12.41
C ILE A 2 5.36 -26.73 11.67
N ARG A 3 5.24 -26.46 10.36
CA ARG A 3 6.19 -26.44 9.24
C ARG A 3 5.53 -25.73 8.04
N ARG A 4 6.31 -24.84 7.42
CA ARG A 4 6.18 -24.35 6.04
C ARG A 4 6.09 -25.54 5.07
N VAL A 5 5.17 -25.52 4.09
CA VAL A 5 5.33 -26.35 2.88
C VAL A 5 5.03 -25.53 1.64
N ARG A 6 5.98 -25.60 0.71
CA ARG A 6 6.14 -24.90 -0.56
C ARG A 6 6.27 -26.01 -1.61
N GLY A 7 5.76 -25.80 -2.83
CA GLY A 7 6.11 -26.56 -4.03
C GLY A 7 4.93 -27.35 -4.61
N LEU A 8 4.37 -27.02 -5.78
CA LEU A 8 4.92 -26.99 -7.16
C LEU A 8 5.01 -28.38 -7.82
N GLY A 9 4.25 -28.55 -8.91
CA GLY A 9 4.39 -29.62 -9.91
C GLY A 9 3.39 -29.38 -11.06
N ARG A 10 3.73 -28.67 -12.14
CA ARG A 10 4.56 -29.01 -13.32
C ARG A 10 3.74 -29.62 -14.48
N ALA A 11 3.43 -28.72 -15.43
CA ALA A 11 3.50 -28.85 -16.90
C ALA A 11 2.78 -29.98 -17.66
N ARG A 12 2.01 -29.60 -18.69
CA ARG A 12 2.20 -30.12 -20.06
C ARG A 12 1.93 -29.02 -21.10
N ALA A 13 2.98 -28.71 -21.86
CA ALA A 13 2.96 -27.90 -23.06
C ALA A 13 2.44 -28.71 -24.26
N ARG A 14 1.66 -28.06 -25.14
CA ARG A 14 1.61 -28.36 -26.58
C ARG A 14 1.42 -27.05 -27.32
N ALA A 15 2.44 -26.66 -28.07
CA ALA A 15 2.41 -25.61 -29.07
C ALA A 15 2.25 -26.25 -30.46
N VAL A 16 1.31 -25.72 -31.25
CA VAL A 16 1.08 -25.90 -32.71
C VAL A 16 0.00 -24.83 -33.02
N VAL A 17 0.06 -23.94 -34.00
CA VAL A 17 0.96 -23.64 -35.12
C VAL A 17 0.63 -22.19 -35.55
N SER A 18 1.63 -21.47 -36.07
CA SER A 18 1.52 -20.14 -36.67
C SER A 18 0.40 -20.00 -37.71
N GLU A 19 -0.34 -18.89 -37.71
CA GLU A 19 -0.65 -18.11 -38.93
C GLU A 19 -1.46 -16.84 -38.63
N LEU A 20 -0.97 -15.73 -39.21
CA LEU A 20 -1.70 -14.59 -39.76
C LEU A 20 -2.40 -13.59 -38.81
N MET A 21 -2.03 -12.31 -39.02
CA MET A 21 -2.67 -11.05 -38.59
C MET A 21 -2.24 -10.48 -37.23
N GLY A 22 -1.42 -9.43 -37.30
CA GLY A 22 -1.40 -8.32 -36.34
C GLY A 22 -0.74 -8.64 -35.00
N GLU A 23 0.39 -7.99 -34.73
CA GLU A 23 1.02 -8.03 -33.42
C GLU A 23 0.02 -7.62 -32.33
N PRO A 24 -0.29 -8.49 -31.34
CA PRO A 24 -0.96 -8.02 -30.14
C PRO A 24 0.07 -7.21 -29.36
N MET A 25 -0.01 -5.91 -29.56
CA MET A 25 0.58 -4.86 -28.76
C MET A 25 0.57 -5.25 -27.27
N GLY A 26 1.76 -5.58 -26.76
CA GLY A 26 2.07 -5.52 -25.34
C GLY A 26 1.30 -6.47 -24.43
N ALA A 27 1.73 -7.73 -24.38
CA ALA A 27 1.59 -8.60 -23.22
C ALA A 27 2.37 -8.06 -21.99
N PHE A 28 2.05 -6.84 -21.53
CA PHE A 28 2.57 -6.23 -20.31
C PHE A 28 1.50 -6.03 -19.24
N ASP A 29 0.23 -6.38 -19.49
CA ASP A 29 -0.86 -6.14 -18.54
C ASP A 29 -1.21 -7.34 -17.64
N GLU A 30 -0.27 -8.29 -17.45
CA GLU A 30 -0.45 -9.36 -16.46
C GLU A 30 0.74 -9.47 -15.49
N LEU A 31 1.24 -8.33 -15.03
CA LEU A 31 1.80 -8.33 -13.69
C LEU A 31 0.64 -8.58 -12.73
N PRO A 32 0.71 -9.53 -11.78
CA PRO A 32 -0.16 -9.48 -10.63
C PRO A 32 0.19 -8.18 -9.94
N ARG A 33 -0.52 -7.11 -10.29
CA ARG A 33 -0.58 -5.87 -9.51
C ARG A 33 -1.15 -6.36 -8.21
N VAL A 34 -0.27 -6.81 -7.32
CA VAL A 34 -0.57 -7.11 -5.93
C VAL A 34 -1.38 -5.89 -5.56
N ARG A 35 -2.69 -6.06 -5.38
CA ARG A 35 -3.59 -5.02 -4.88
C ARG A 35 -3.10 -4.79 -3.46
N ARG A 36 -1.95 -4.13 -3.35
CA ARG A 36 -1.33 -3.60 -2.16
C ARG A 36 -2.41 -2.67 -1.68
N GLY A 37 -3.17 -3.13 -0.68
CA GLY A 37 -4.37 -2.46 -0.24
C GLY A 37 -4.10 -0.97 0.06
N PRO A 38 -5.14 -0.15 0.19
CA PRO A 38 -5.01 1.29 0.41
C PRO A 38 -3.98 1.66 1.51
N LEU A 39 -3.89 0.89 2.59
CA LEU A 39 -2.89 1.06 3.65
C LEU A 39 -1.43 0.89 3.19
N HIS A 40 -1.19 0.00 2.22
CA HIS A 40 0.14 -0.18 1.65
C HIS A 40 0.50 0.95 0.70
N ALA A 41 -0.48 1.58 0.03
CA ALA A 41 -0.27 2.81 -0.71
C ALA A 41 0.08 3.97 0.24
N LEU A 42 -0.62 4.07 1.38
CA LEU A 42 -0.31 5.05 2.44
C LEU A 42 1.08 4.83 3.04
N TYR A 43 1.45 3.59 3.35
CA TYR A 43 2.81 3.22 3.78
C TYR A 43 3.88 3.70 2.79
N ALA A 44 3.66 3.46 1.49
CA ALA A 44 4.61 3.87 0.45
C ALA A 44 4.70 5.40 0.34
N ALA A 45 3.57 6.11 0.41
CA ALA A 45 3.52 7.57 0.39
C ALA A 45 4.25 8.19 1.59
N LEU A 46 4.03 7.66 2.79
CA LEU A 46 4.75 8.08 4.01
C LEU A 46 6.25 7.83 3.88
N ARG A 47 6.67 6.67 3.36
CA ARG A 47 8.09 6.38 3.16
C ARG A 47 8.77 7.33 2.16
N ARG A 48 8.01 7.85 1.18
CA ARG A 48 8.49 8.83 0.19
C ARG A 48 8.53 10.25 0.74
N ARG A 49 7.45 10.70 1.41
CA ARG A 49 7.28 12.10 1.85
C ARG A 49 7.86 12.38 3.23
N ALA A 50 7.94 11.38 4.10
CA ALA A 50 8.40 11.53 5.47
C ALA A 50 9.28 10.33 5.89
N PRO A 51 10.46 10.13 5.25
CA PRO A 51 11.36 9.02 5.57
C PRO A 51 11.89 9.01 7.01
N GLN A 52 11.83 10.16 7.70
CA GLN A 52 12.14 10.33 9.12
C GLN A 52 11.07 9.74 10.05
N MET A 53 9.85 9.49 9.54
CA MET A 53 8.81 8.81 10.30
C MET A 53 9.06 7.30 10.29
N SER A 54 8.83 6.67 11.43
CA SER A 54 8.79 5.23 11.56
C SER A 54 7.42 4.77 11.10
N ALA A 55 7.33 4.20 9.90
CA ALA A 55 6.12 3.55 9.42
C ALA A 55 6.38 2.04 9.42
N ALA A 56 5.54 1.27 10.10
CA ALA A 56 5.58 -0.18 10.03
C ALA A 56 4.80 -0.66 8.80
N ARG A 57 5.18 -1.81 8.25
CA ARG A 57 4.37 -2.45 7.20
C ARG A 57 2.97 -2.70 7.77
N PRO A 58 1.89 -2.40 7.03
CA PRO A 58 0.55 -2.68 7.50
C PRO A 58 0.38 -4.19 7.73
N ASP A 59 -0.08 -4.55 8.92
CA ASP A 59 -0.34 -5.92 9.36
C ASP A 59 -1.79 -6.00 9.86
N GLY A 60 -2.52 -7.04 9.48
CA GLY A 60 -3.91 -7.22 9.92
C GLY A 60 -4.91 -6.11 9.52
N GLY A 61 -4.55 -5.18 8.63
CA GLY A 61 -5.41 -4.04 8.26
C GLY A 61 -5.18 -2.77 9.08
N VAL A 62 -4.09 -2.71 9.85
CA VAL A 62 -3.67 -1.51 10.59
C VAL A 62 -2.28 -1.08 10.15
N LEU A 63 -2.09 0.22 9.96
CA LEU A 63 -0.82 0.86 9.67
C LEU A 63 -0.33 1.61 10.91
N ASN A 64 0.75 1.12 11.52
CA ASN A 64 1.38 1.77 12.67
C ASN A 64 2.40 2.80 12.19
N VAL A 65 2.29 4.03 12.67
CA VAL A 65 3.18 5.14 12.35
C VAL A 65 3.70 5.80 13.62
N GLY A 66 4.88 6.39 13.59
CA GLY A 66 5.42 7.12 14.72
C GLY A 66 6.56 8.06 14.39
N TYR A 67 6.67 9.11 15.19
CA TYR A 67 7.70 10.15 15.06
C TYR A 67 7.99 10.79 16.42
N ARG A 68 9.27 10.98 16.76
CA ARG A 68 9.76 11.58 18.03
C ARG A 68 9.05 11.07 19.30
N GLY A 69 8.76 9.77 19.37
CA GLY A 69 8.12 9.15 20.54
C GLY A 69 6.59 9.24 20.56
N ARG A 70 5.96 9.87 19.56
CA ARG A 70 4.52 9.78 19.31
C ARG A 70 4.25 8.65 18.33
N THR A 71 3.20 7.88 18.56
CA THR A 71 2.75 6.80 17.68
C THR A 71 1.27 6.95 17.42
N ALA A 72 0.84 6.61 16.21
CA ALA A 72 -0.57 6.58 15.82
C ALA A 72 -0.83 5.37 14.93
N GLN A 73 -2.09 4.94 14.90
CA GLN A 73 -2.54 3.77 14.17
C GLN A 73 -3.60 4.19 13.17
N VAL A 74 -3.42 3.81 11.91
CA VAL A 74 -4.31 4.16 10.80
C VAL A 74 -4.91 2.90 10.22
N VAL A 75 -6.23 2.87 10.09
CA VAL A 75 -6.98 1.79 9.45
C VAL A 75 -7.59 2.27 8.15
N TRP A 76 -7.90 1.33 7.28
CA TRP A 76 -8.73 1.59 6.12
C TRP A 76 -10.13 1.07 6.40
N ASP A 77 -11.08 1.99 6.42
CA ASP A 77 -12.49 1.65 6.47
C ASP A 77 -12.93 1.21 5.06
N GLY A 78 -13.14 -0.10 4.89
CA GLY A 78 -13.52 -0.68 3.61
C GLY A 78 -14.96 -0.40 3.20
N ASP A 79 -15.82 -0.04 4.15
CA ASP A 79 -17.24 0.23 3.93
C ASP A 79 -17.44 1.66 3.38
N LEU A 80 -16.76 2.62 4.01
CA LEU A 80 -16.76 4.02 3.64
C LEU A 80 -15.69 4.36 2.58
N GLY A 81 -14.72 3.47 2.39
CA GLY A 81 -13.61 3.69 1.47
C GLY A 81 -12.71 4.86 1.88
N VAL A 82 -12.43 5.01 3.18
CA VAL A 82 -11.62 6.11 3.72
C VAL A 82 -10.57 5.62 4.71
N PHE A 83 -9.45 6.34 4.82
CA PHE A 83 -8.54 6.19 5.96
C PHE A 83 -9.17 6.80 7.20
N ALA A 84 -9.03 6.10 8.31
CA ALA A 84 -9.45 6.54 9.63
C ALA A 84 -8.38 6.18 10.66
N TRP A 85 -8.40 6.86 11.80
CA TRP A 85 -7.57 6.47 12.92
C TRP A 85 -8.15 5.22 13.60
N ASP A 86 -7.30 4.32 14.07
CA ASP A 86 -7.69 3.10 14.82
C ASP A 86 -8.20 3.42 16.24
N GLU A 87 -8.11 4.68 16.65
CA GLU A 87 -8.57 5.15 17.95
C GLU A 87 -10.07 5.48 17.89
N PRO A 88 -10.85 5.15 18.94
CA PRO A 88 -12.31 5.31 18.96
C PRO A 88 -12.77 6.76 18.71
N ASP A 89 -11.96 7.75 19.11
CA ASP A 89 -12.19 9.19 18.90
C ASP A 89 -11.31 9.79 17.81
N GLY A 90 -10.47 9.00 17.14
CA GLY A 90 -9.45 9.52 16.24
C GLY A 90 -10.04 10.17 14.98
N GLY A 91 -11.24 9.78 14.58
CA GLY A 91 -11.95 10.42 13.47
C GLY A 91 -11.47 9.97 12.08
N ARG A 92 -12.03 10.58 11.04
CA ARG A 92 -11.79 10.20 9.64
C ARG A 92 -10.71 11.10 9.03
N ILE A 93 -9.77 10.49 8.32
CA ILE A 93 -8.70 11.18 7.61
C ILE A 93 -9.15 11.52 6.18
N GLY A 94 -9.77 10.55 5.49
CA GLY A 94 -10.26 10.70 4.12
C GLY A 94 -9.75 9.61 3.18
N PRO A 95 -10.26 9.54 1.94
CA PRO A 95 -9.91 8.48 0.97
C PRO A 95 -8.56 8.70 0.26
N ASP A 96 -8.09 9.95 0.20
CA ASP A 96 -6.91 10.31 -0.58
C ASP A 96 -5.61 9.92 0.15
N VAL A 97 -4.77 9.13 -0.51
CA VAL A 97 -3.54 8.57 0.07
C VAL A 97 -2.51 9.66 0.38
N GLU A 98 -2.36 10.64 -0.51
CA GLU A 98 -1.37 11.70 -0.33
C GLU A 98 -1.81 12.67 0.77
N LYS A 99 -3.10 13.02 0.79
CA LYS A 99 -3.68 13.84 1.84
C LYS A 99 -3.68 13.12 3.18
N ALA A 100 -3.95 11.82 3.20
CA ALA A 100 -3.85 11.03 4.41
C ALA A 100 -2.42 11.00 4.96
N ALA A 101 -1.40 10.88 4.10
CA ALA A 101 0.00 10.95 4.54
C ALA A 101 0.34 12.33 5.16
N GLU A 102 -0.17 13.42 4.59
CA GLU A 102 -0.01 14.77 5.15
C GLU A 102 -0.69 14.92 6.51
N VAL A 103 -1.95 14.48 6.63
CA VAL A 103 -2.70 14.55 7.90
C VAL A 103 -2.00 13.71 8.98
N VAL A 104 -1.53 12.52 8.60
CA VAL A 104 -0.80 11.63 9.52
C VAL A 104 0.51 12.25 10.00
N ALA A 105 1.26 12.86 9.08
CA ALA A 105 2.49 13.56 9.44
C ALA A 105 2.22 14.79 10.32
N ALA A 106 1.19 15.59 9.98
CA ALA A 106 0.77 16.74 10.77
C ALA A 106 0.34 16.35 12.19
N ALA A 107 -0.43 15.26 12.34
CA ALA A 107 -0.84 14.72 13.64
C ALA A 107 0.37 14.31 14.51
N LEU A 108 1.42 13.81 13.87
CA LEU A 108 2.67 13.42 14.53
C LEU A 108 3.68 14.56 14.66
N ASP A 109 3.33 15.79 14.26
CA ASP A 109 4.24 16.96 14.18
C ASP A 109 5.52 16.66 13.36
N ALA A 110 5.38 15.77 12.38
CA ALA A 110 6.46 15.39 11.48
C ALA A 110 6.52 16.37 10.31
N PRO A 111 7.70 16.96 10.01
CA PRO A 111 7.84 17.74 8.80
C PRO A 111 7.62 16.80 7.62
N VAL A 112 6.72 17.13 6.70
CA VAL A 112 6.65 16.45 5.40
C VAL A 112 7.59 17.15 4.45
N SER A 113 8.40 16.39 3.72
CA SER A 113 9.07 16.96 2.55
C SER A 113 7.97 17.39 1.58
N PRO A 114 7.91 18.66 1.15
CA PRO A 114 7.03 19.05 0.07
C PRO A 114 7.53 18.31 -1.17
N GLY A 115 6.92 17.17 -1.46
CA GLY A 115 7.08 16.54 -2.76
C GLY A 115 6.48 17.51 -3.76
N ALA A 116 7.35 18.28 -4.42
CA ALA A 116 7.09 19.19 -5.54
C ALA A 116 5.60 19.42 -5.86
N SER A 117 5.06 20.54 -5.38
CA SER A 117 4.04 21.24 -6.15
C SER A 117 4.73 21.73 -7.43
N GLY A 118 4.74 20.87 -8.46
CA GLY A 118 5.12 21.21 -9.82
C GLY A 118 3.87 21.27 -10.67
#